data_AF-A0A2A2L0B3-F1
#
_entry.id   AF-A0A2A2L0B3-F1
#
_cell.length_a   1.000
_cell.length_b   1.000
_cell.length_c   1.000
_cell.angle_alpha   90.00
_cell.angle_beta   90.00
_cell.angle_gamma   90.00
#
_symmetry.space_group_name_H-M   'P 1'
#
loop_
_entity.id
_entity.type
_entity.pdbx_description
1 polymer ?
#
loop_
_entity_poly.entity_id
_entity_poly.type
_entity_poly.pdbx_seq_one_letter_code
_entity_poly.pdbx_strand_id
1 'polypeptide(L)'
;MMLVLSGILVVPFLVSSTICPGADIIDMRVKLIAGTFVSSGIATIVQTTFGLRLPVLHGPSFAFIPTLIAFANLPENKCNADVNTVVPEEEYIDKLLTIQGSLFVAVLVMPFIACTGLVGVFSKFVGPVTTCPLMIMLCMGSVPTAAEKMSLHWISIVQFCILASFAIFLENVLVPIPYFSIARRKFKFARVRVFGSFPYLIGVGCAWLICGILTWTNLEPERGEARVDKNETLIVLAHSPWFQVPIPLRFGFPRFSIGLFFGFVASTFACIVESVGDYGILAKVAMQRHPPQSSVNRAMMAEGFGSLLSAVMGVGTAVTTYAEAIALVPVTKVACRATMQLAGTLLIILGLFTKVAALLASIPDAVVGGVLAMGMAMIAGVALSNLQNVDLRLSRNLTIMGTAILVGSVVPKHFQDNPINSGNATVDSIFNMLFGIQMLIGGLVAFILDNTVPGATKEQRGIKTGDSMAADDFSIDDDGYSFSSPVNKFILRFPSLCKLPFIPPKRKIESVEDLRNGSFSSKVSGSSINKPFSISAPSLINTISAKL
;
A
#
# COMPACT_ATOMS: atom_id res chain seq x y z
N MET A 1 3.92 10.33 -4.29
CA MET A 1 2.91 10.96 -3.40
C MET A 1 1.56 11.10 -4.11
N MET A 2 1.44 11.96 -5.12
CA MET A 2 0.12 12.32 -5.69
C MET A 2 -0.50 11.28 -6.65
N LEU A 3 0.27 10.28 -7.08
CA LEU A 3 -0.24 9.10 -7.77
C LEU A 3 -1.01 8.17 -6.83
N VAL A 4 -0.67 8.20 -5.55
CA VAL A 4 -1.20 7.29 -4.52
C VAL A 4 -2.32 7.97 -3.74
N LEU A 5 -2.87 9.04 -4.33
CA LEU A 5 -4.03 9.74 -3.81
C LEU A 5 -5.28 8.85 -3.87
N SER A 6 -5.32 7.85 -4.76
CA SER A 6 -6.42 6.88 -4.86
C SER A 6 -6.68 6.20 -3.51
N GLY A 7 -5.71 5.47 -2.97
CA GLY A 7 -5.85 4.78 -1.68
C GLY A 7 -6.02 5.73 -0.49
N ILE A 8 -5.23 6.81 -0.46
CA ILE A 8 -5.25 7.79 0.64
C ILE A 8 -6.58 8.56 0.70
N LEU A 9 -7.24 8.79 -0.44
CA LEU A 9 -8.54 9.47 -0.52
C LEU A 9 -9.71 8.49 -0.38
N VAL A 10 -9.69 7.38 -1.11
CA VAL A 10 -10.84 6.46 -1.20
C VAL A 10 -11.11 5.78 0.14
N VAL A 11 -10.08 5.37 0.89
CA VAL A 11 -10.28 4.62 2.13
C VAL A 11 -11.06 5.42 3.19
N PRO A 12 -10.73 6.70 3.49
CA PRO A 12 -11.56 7.54 4.35
C PRO A 12 -13.03 7.64 3.92
N PHE A 13 -13.30 7.69 2.61
CA PHE A 13 -14.66 7.70 2.08
C PHE A 13 -15.39 6.37 2.35
N LEU A 14 -14.70 5.24 2.18
CA LEU A 14 -15.26 3.93 2.50
C LEU A 14 -15.50 3.76 4.00
N VAL A 15 -14.53 4.12 4.84
CA VAL A 15 -14.65 4.05 6.31
C VAL A 15 -15.78 4.95 6.81
N SER A 16 -15.86 6.19 6.35
CA SER A 16 -16.97 7.08 6.71
C SER A 16 -18.34 6.54 6.28
N SER A 17 -18.42 5.85 5.13
CA SER A 17 -19.66 5.20 4.69
C SER A 17 -20.02 4.01 5.60
N THR A 18 -19.02 3.26 6.10
CA THR A 18 -19.27 2.11 6.99
C THR A 18 -19.72 2.49 8.40
N ILE A 19 -19.26 3.62 8.96
CA ILE A 19 -19.68 4.06 10.29
C ILE A 19 -21.03 4.79 10.29
N CYS A 20 -21.51 5.23 9.12
CA CYS A 20 -22.83 5.81 8.90
C CYS A 20 -23.17 7.00 9.83
N PRO A 21 -22.43 8.12 9.74
CA PRO A 21 -22.62 9.27 10.63
C PRO A 21 -23.77 10.21 10.22
N GLY A 22 -24.47 9.93 9.12
CA GLY A 22 -25.55 10.79 8.61
C GLY A 22 -25.03 12.17 8.20
N ALA A 23 -25.64 13.23 8.74
CA ALA A 23 -25.29 14.63 8.46
C ALA A 23 -23.82 15.01 8.77
N ASP A 24 -23.15 14.31 9.68
CA ASP A 24 -21.76 14.58 10.06
C ASP A 24 -20.73 13.91 9.14
N ILE A 25 -21.16 13.29 8.04
CA ILE A 25 -20.29 12.48 7.17
C ILE A 25 -19.09 13.26 6.61
N ILE A 26 -19.30 14.52 6.23
CA ILE A 26 -18.23 15.34 5.64
C ILE A 26 -17.21 15.72 6.72
N ASP A 27 -17.66 16.11 7.93
CA ASP A 27 -16.77 16.43 9.04
C ASP A 27 -15.93 15.21 9.46
N MET A 28 -16.55 14.03 9.52
CA MET A 28 -15.84 12.77 9.77
C MET A 28 -14.81 12.48 8.68
N ARG A 29 -15.14 12.69 7.40
CA ARG A 29 -14.18 12.55 6.29
C ARG A 29 -12.99 13.47 6.45
N VAL A 30 -13.17 14.74 6.85
CA VAL A 30 -12.06 15.67 7.10
C VAL A 30 -11.10 15.10 8.15
N LYS A 31 -11.65 14.64 9.28
CA LYS A 31 -10.86 14.06 10.38
C LYS A 31 -10.11 12.79 9.94
N LEU A 32 -10.79 11.90 9.21
CA LEU A 32 -10.21 10.65 8.71
C LEU A 32 -9.13 10.88 7.65
N ILE A 33 -9.34 11.81 6.70
CA ILE A 33 -8.36 12.18 5.66
C ILE A 33 -7.11 12.78 6.31
N ALA A 34 -7.28 13.71 7.25
CA ALA A 34 -6.16 14.31 7.99
C ALA A 34 -5.37 13.26 8.77
N GLY A 35 -6.06 12.36 9.49
CA GLY A 35 -5.44 11.26 10.22
C GLY A 35 -4.68 10.31 9.30
N THR A 36 -5.26 9.97 8.14
CA THR A 36 -4.64 9.12 7.11
C THR A 36 -3.36 9.73 6.55
N PHE A 37 -3.37 11.04 6.25
CA PHE A 37 -2.19 11.73 5.76
C PHE A 37 -1.03 11.71 6.78
N VAL A 38 -1.33 12.03 8.04
CA VAL A 38 -0.31 12.05 9.10
C VAL A 38 0.22 10.64 9.39
N SER A 39 -0.66 9.63 9.55
CA SER A 39 -0.25 8.25 9.84
C SER A 39 0.59 7.67 8.70
N SER A 40 0.15 7.84 7.45
CA SER A 40 0.84 7.35 6.25
C SER A 40 2.18 8.05 6.04
N GLY A 41 2.25 9.35 6.31
CA GLY A 41 3.48 10.14 6.22
C GLY A 41 4.53 9.70 7.24
N ILE A 42 4.13 9.54 8.51
CA ILE A 42 5.01 9.03 9.58
C ILE A 42 5.46 7.60 9.25
N ALA A 43 4.53 6.72 8.86
CA ALA A 43 4.85 5.34 8.51
C ALA A 43 5.85 5.25 7.35
N THR A 44 5.70 6.10 6.32
CA THR A 44 6.62 6.20 5.19
C THR A 44 8.02 6.61 5.62
N ILE A 45 8.14 7.62 6.48
CA ILE A 45 9.43 8.08 6.99
C ILE A 45 10.10 6.96 7.81
N VAL A 46 9.36 6.31 8.71
CA VAL A 46 9.90 5.21 9.53
C VAL A 46 10.35 4.04 8.65
N GLN A 47 9.58 3.66 7.63
CA GLN A 47 9.91 2.56 6.72
C GLN A 47 11.15 2.85 5.86
N THR A 48 11.30 4.08 5.38
CA THR A 48 12.42 4.49 4.52
C THR A 48 13.69 4.81 5.32
N THR A 49 13.58 5.15 6.61
CA THR A 49 14.72 5.45 7.50
C THR A 49 15.24 4.23 8.24
N PHE A 50 14.35 3.49 8.91
CA PHE A 50 14.68 2.35 9.77
C PHE A 50 14.27 1.02 9.14
N GLY A 51 13.07 0.93 8.55
CA GLY A 51 12.48 -0.31 8.03
C GLY A 51 13.24 -0.94 6.86
N LEU A 52 12.60 -1.02 5.69
CA LEU A 52 13.24 -1.60 4.49
C LEU A 52 14.42 -0.77 3.97
N ARG A 53 14.35 0.56 4.12
CA ARG A 53 15.35 1.55 3.64
C ARG A 53 15.50 1.65 2.11
N LEU A 54 14.50 1.13 1.41
CA LEU A 54 14.24 1.35 -0.02
C LEU A 54 13.17 2.45 -0.20
N PRO A 55 12.95 2.98 -1.43
CA PRO A 55 11.93 4.00 -1.68
C PRO A 55 10.50 3.42 -1.62
N VAL A 56 10.06 3.10 -0.41
CA VAL A 56 8.70 2.65 -0.09
C VAL A 56 7.83 3.85 0.25
N LEU A 57 6.58 3.83 -0.22
CA LEU A 57 5.52 4.72 0.25
C LEU A 57 4.45 3.86 0.96
N HIS A 58 4.07 4.26 2.18
CA HIS A 58 2.98 3.62 2.90
C HIS A 58 1.68 4.41 2.76
N GLY A 59 0.56 3.70 2.90
CA GLY A 59 -0.72 4.30 3.25
C GLY A 59 -1.80 3.25 3.47
N PRO A 60 -3.08 3.64 3.58
CA PRO A 60 -4.14 2.77 4.02
C PRO A 60 -4.34 1.56 3.09
N SER A 61 -4.46 0.39 3.70
CA SER A 61 -4.53 -0.89 3.00
C SER A 61 -5.95 -1.28 2.63
N PHE A 62 -6.15 -1.62 1.36
CA PHE A 62 -7.42 -2.16 0.85
C PHE A 62 -7.74 -3.57 1.39
N ALA A 63 -6.73 -4.29 1.89
CA ALA A 63 -6.89 -5.62 2.49
C ALA A 63 -7.88 -5.66 3.68
N PHE A 64 -8.12 -4.50 4.30
CA PHE A 64 -8.96 -4.36 5.49
C PHE A 64 -10.40 -3.95 5.15
N ILE A 65 -10.65 -3.50 3.91
CA ILE A 65 -11.97 -3.04 3.46
C ILE A 65 -13.02 -4.16 3.45
N PRO A 66 -12.75 -5.38 2.93
CA PRO A 66 -13.73 -6.47 2.98
C PRO A 66 -14.19 -6.79 4.41
N THR A 67 -13.27 -6.73 5.37
CA THR A 67 -13.55 -6.94 6.78
C THR A 67 -14.46 -5.83 7.34
N LEU A 68 -14.23 -4.58 6.98
CA LEU A 68 -15.10 -3.46 7.37
C LEU A 68 -16.50 -3.58 6.76
N ILE A 69 -16.60 -3.97 5.48
CA ILE A 69 -17.89 -4.16 4.81
C ILE A 69 -18.67 -5.31 5.45
N ALA A 70 -18.00 -6.42 5.75
CA ALA A 70 -18.61 -7.55 6.45
C ALA A 70 -19.16 -7.12 7.83
N PHE A 71 -18.44 -6.27 8.56
CA PHE A 71 -18.91 -5.70 9.82
C PHE A 71 -20.12 -4.78 9.65
N ALA A 72 -20.11 -3.92 8.62
CA ALA A 72 -21.22 -3.00 8.32
C ALA A 72 -22.51 -3.75 7.88
N ASN A 73 -22.37 -4.94 7.27
CA ASN A 73 -23.49 -5.75 6.83
C ASN A 73 -24.16 -6.57 7.95
N LEU A 74 -23.57 -6.61 9.16
CA LEU A 74 -24.21 -7.24 10.31
C LEU A 74 -25.53 -6.52 10.64
N PRO A 75 -26.61 -7.24 11.01
CA PRO A 75 -27.93 -6.64 11.22
C PRO A 75 -27.93 -5.46 12.20
N GLU A 76 -27.10 -5.53 13.23
CA GLU A 76 -26.93 -4.51 14.27
C GLU A 76 -26.23 -3.24 13.76
N ASN A 77 -25.42 -3.36 12.71
CA ASN A 77 -24.57 -2.28 12.19
C ASN A 77 -25.03 -1.70 10.86
N LYS A 78 -26.11 -2.23 10.27
CA LYS A 78 -26.60 -1.77 8.98
C LYS A 78 -26.95 -0.29 9.02
N CYS A 79 -26.41 0.43 8.04
CA CYS A 79 -26.68 1.85 7.86
C CYS A 79 -28.08 2.03 7.26
N ASN A 80 -29.01 2.58 8.05
CA ASN A 80 -30.36 2.94 7.60
C ASN A 80 -30.51 4.47 7.41
N ALA A 81 -29.44 5.22 7.64
CA ALA A 81 -29.40 6.66 7.64
C ALA A 81 -28.85 7.21 6.32
N ASP A 82 -29.51 8.24 5.80
CA ASP A 82 -29.04 9.03 4.65
C ASP A 82 -28.28 10.28 5.15
N VAL A 83 -27.60 10.99 4.25
CA VAL A 83 -26.84 12.21 4.55
C VAL A 83 -27.70 13.26 5.26
N ASN A 84 -29.01 13.31 4.99
CA ASN A 84 -29.93 14.26 5.63
C ASN A 84 -30.44 13.83 7.02
N THR A 85 -30.13 12.60 7.45
CA THR A 85 -30.60 12.08 8.73
C THR A 85 -29.59 12.36 9.83
N VAL A 86 -30.08 12.89 10.95
CA VAL A 86 -29.24 13.13 12.13
C VAL A 86 -29.12 11.83 12.89
N VAL A 87 -27.93 11.21 12.86
CA VAL A 87 -27.59 10.05 13.66
C VAL A 87 -26.93 10.53 14.95
N PRO A 88 -27.32 10.01 16.14
CA PRO A 88 -26.66 10.37 17.39
C PRO A 88 -25.14 10.12 17.33
N GLU A 89 -24.35 11.06 17.83
CA GLU A 89 -22.88 10.98 17.82
C GLU A 89 -22.36 9.70 18.49
N GLU A 90 -23.02 9.27 19.56
CA GLU A 90 -22.66 8.05 20.29
C GLU A 90 -22.71 6.79 19.41
N GLU A 91 -23.64 6.72 18.44
CA GLU A 91 -23.83 5.51 17.63
C GLU A 91 -22.68 5.31 16.62
N TYR A 92 -22.33 6.34 15.86
CA TYR A 92 -21.29 6.21 14.85
C TYR A 92 -19.89 6.25 15.46
N ILE A 93 -19.69 6.98 16.58
CA ILE A 93 -18.42 6.94 17.32
C ILE A 93 -18.21 5.57 17.95
N ASP A 94 -19.25 4.91 18.46
CA ASP A 94 -19.12 3.56 19.01
C ASP A 94 -18.65 2.54 17.95
N LYS A 95 -19.24 2.60 16.75
CA LYS A 95 -18.80 1.79 15.60
C LYS A 95 -17.33 2.07 15.26
N LEU A 96 -16.94 3.34 15.21
CA LEU A 96 -15.55 3.74 14.94
C LEU A 96 -14.58 3.25 16.02
N LEU A 97 -14.92 3.37 17.31
CA LEU A 97 -14.11 2.92 18.43
C LEU A 97 -13.95 1.39 18.44
N THR A 98 -14.99 0.67 18.04
CA THR A 98 -14.97 -0.80 17.89
C THR A 98 -14.06 -1.23 16.75
N ILE A 99 -14.11 -0.53 15.61
CA ILE A 99 -13.18 -0.72 14.49
C ILE A 99 -11.74 -0.46 14.94
N GLN A 100 -11.50 0.70 15.56
CA GLN A 100 -10.20 1.15 16.00
C GLN A 100 -9.56 0.18 17.00
N GLY A 101 -10.30 -0.27 18.03
CA GLY A 101 -9.74 -1.15 19.05
C GLY A 101 -9.51 -2.57 18.55
N SER A 102 -10.44 -3.11 17.75
CA SER A 102 -10.27 -4.43 17.14
C SER A 102 -9.07 -4.43 16.18
N LEU A 103 -8.90 -3.36 15.39
CA LEU A 103 -7.77 -3.18 14.48
C LEU A 103 -6.44 -3.05 15.25
N PHE A 104 -6.40 -2.24 16.31
CA PHE A 104 -5.20 -2.03 17.12
C PHE A 104 -4.65 -3.36 17.64
N VAL A 105 -5.53 -4.21 18.21
CA VAL A 105 -5.12 -5.52 18.74
C VAL A 105 -4.73 -6.48 17.62
N ALA A 106 -5.46 -6.50 16.50
CA ALA A 106 -5.16 -7.37 15.36
C ALA A 106 -3.80 -7.05 14.73
N VAL A 107 -3.47 -5.77 14.58
CA VAL A 107 -2.21 -5.32 13.97
C VAL A 107 -0.99 -5.62 14.84
N LEU A 108 -1.13 -5.79 16.16
CA LEU A 108 -0.02 -6.23 17.03
C LEU A 108 0.61 -7.56 16.59
N VAL A 109 -0.11 -8.36 15.79
CA VAL A 109 0.42 -9.55 15.14
C VAL A 109 1.61 -9.23 14.24
N MET A 110 1.61 -8.10 13.50
CA MET A 110 2.73 -7.71 12.63
C MET A 110 4.06 -7.52 13.40
N PRO A 111 4.16 -6.62 14.41
CA PRO A 111 5.40 -6.47 15.16
C PRO A 111 5.74 -7.73 15.96
N PHE A 112 4.76 -8.51 16.43
CA PHE A 112 5.02 -9.77 17.13
C PHE A 112 5.71 -10.81 16.23
N ILE A 113 5.18 -11.06 15.02
CA ILE A 113 5.78 -11.98 14.05
C ILE A 113 7.13 -11.44 13.53
N ALA A 114 7.26 -10.11 13.38
CA ALA A 114 8.52 -9.48 13.01
C ALA A 114 9.60 -9.63 14.09
N CYS A 115 9.25 -9.45 15.37
CA CYS A 115 10.13 -9.60 16.53
C CYS A 115 10.63 -11.04 16.72
N THR A 116 9.84 -12.04 16.35
CA THR A 116 10.25 -13.45 16.38
C THR A 116 11.10 -13.87 15.18
N GLY A 117 11.15 -13.03 14.13
CA GLY A 117 11.90 -13.30 12.91
C GLY A 117 11.22 -14.25 11.92
N LEU A 118 9.98 -14.63 12.23
CA LEU A 118 9.18 -15.56 11.43
C LEU A 118 8.88 -15.01 10.04
N VAL A 119 8.71 -13.69 9.88
CA VAL A 119 8.41 -13.06 8.58
C VAL A 119 9.52 -13.35 7.56
N GLY A 120 10.78 -13.20 7.95
CA GLY A 120 11.92 -13.45 7.08
C GLY A 120 12.10 -14.94 6.75
N VAL A 121 11.64 -15.86 7.61
CA VAL A 121 11.58 -17.29 7.29
C VAL A 121 10.45 -17.55 6.30
N PHE A 122 9.28 -17.01 6.59
CA PHE A 122 8.07 -17.11 5.78
C PHE A 122 8.27 -16.53 4.36
N SER A 123 9.05 -15.45 4.23
CA SER A 123 9.34 -14.80 2.95
C SER A 123 10.09 -15.68 1.96
N LYS A 124 10.70 -16.79 2.41
CA LYS A 124 11.32 -17.78 1.51
C LYS A 124 10.31 -18.67 0.79
N PHE A 125 9.09 -18.74 1.30
CA PHE A 125 7.99 -19.58 0.80
C PHE A 125 6.95 -18.78 0.02
N VAL A 126 7.03 -17.45 0.08
CA VAL A 126 6.16 -16.53 -0.66
C VAL A 126 6.89 -16.10 -1.92
N GLY A 127 6.25 -16.30 -3.07
CA GLY A 127 6.75 -15.88 -4.37
C GLY A 127 5.66 -15.27 -5.24
N PRO A 128 6.00 -14.86 -6.48
CA PRO A 128 5.03 -14.30 -7.41
C PRO A 128 3.84 -15.21 -7.74
N VAL A 129 4.03 -16.55 -7.72
CA VAL A 129 2.94 -17.55 -7.88
C VAL A 129 1.89 -17.42 -6.77
N THR A 130 2.31 -16.97 -5.59
CA THR A 130 1.45 -16.79 -4.41
C THR A 130 0.86 -15.40 -4.34
N THR A 131 1.67 -14.37 -4.58
CA THR A 131 1.26 -12.97 -4.40
C THR A 131 0.36 -12.48 -5.53
N CYS A 132 0.54 -12.96 -6.76
CA CYS A 132 -0.29 -12.53 -7.90
C CYS A 132 -1.77 -12.94 -7.75
N PRO A 133 -2.13 -14.22 -7.47
CA PRO A 133 -3.52 -14.58 -7.19
C PRO A 133 -4.12 -13.80 -6.02
N LEU A 134 -3.34 -13.57 -4.95
CA LEU A 134 -3.77 -12.81 -3.78
C LEU A 134 -4.17 -11.37 -4.17
N MET A 135 -3.32 -10.64 -4.91
CA MET A 135 -3.62 -9.29 -5.37
C MET A 135 -4.80 -9.24 -6.36
N ILE A 136 -4.95 -10.23 -7.24
CA ILE A 136 -6.10 -10.33 -8.14
C ILE A 136 -7.40 -10.52 -7.34
N MET A 137 -7.38 -11.36 -6.30
CA MET A 137 -8.54 -11.55 -5.41
C MET A 137 -8.87 -10.32 -4.59
N LEU A 138 -7.87 -9.52 -4.19
CA LEU A 138 -8.10 -8.21 -3.59
C LEU A 138 -8.87 -7.29 -4.55
N CYS A 139 -8.47 -7.25 -5.82
CA CYS A 139 -9.16 -6.49 -6.86
C CYS A 139 -10.60 -6.97 -7.08
N MET A 140 -10.79 -8.27 -7.23
CA MET A 140 -12.11 -8.86 -7.43
C MET A 140 -13.04 -8.66 -6.23
N GLY A 141 -12.52 -8.76 -5.01
CA GLY A 141 -13.31 -8.56 -3.79
C GLY A 141 -13.79 -7.13 -3.60
N SER A 142 -13.14 -6.17 -4.25
CA SER A 142 -13.50 -4.75 -4.19
C SER A 142 -14.41 -4.30 -5.35
N VAL A 143 -14.69 -5.19 -6.33
CA VAL A 143 -15.58 -4.89 -7.47
C VAL A 143 -16.98 -4.48 -7.02
N PRO A 144 -17.64 -5.14 -6.03
CA PRO A 144 -18.97 -4.72 -5.59
C PRO A 144 -18.99 -3.29 -5.06
N THR A 145 -17.98 -2.91 -4.28
CA THR A 145 -17.84 -1.55 -3.73
C THR A 145 -17.60 -0.52 -4.82
N ALA A 146 -16.76 -0.86 -5.82
CA ALA A 146 -16.55 0.00 -6.98
C ALA A 146 -17.85 0.16 -7.79
N ALA A 147 -18.59 -0.94 -8.02
CA ALA A 147 -19.86 -0.92 -8.74
C ALA A 147 -20.92 -0.08 -8.02
N GLU A 148 -21.07 -0.22 -6.71
CA GLU A 148 -21.99 0.57 -5.89
C GLU A 148 -21.68 2.07 -6.01
N LYS A 149 -20.42 2.47 -5.78
CA LYS A 149 -20.03 3.88 -5.87
C LYS A 149 -20.10 4.44 -7.30
N MET A 150 -19.81 3.63 -8.32
CA MET A 150 -19.95 4.04 -9.73
C MET A 150 -21.41 4.17 -10.16
N SER A 151 -22.31 3.40 -9.56
CA SER A 151 -23.74 3.43 -9.88
C SER A 151 -24.46 4.70 -9.41
N LEU A 152 -23.84 5.45 -8.49
CA LEU A 152 -24.39 6.70 -7.95
C LEU A 152 -24.66 7.75 -9.03
N HIS A 153 -23.73 7.89 -9.99
CA HIS A 153 -23.86 8.90 -11.06
C HIS A 153 -22.94 8.60 -12.25
N TRP A 154 -23.36 8.99 -13.46
CA TRP A 154 -22.59 8.77 -14.71
C TRP A 154 -21.24 9.49 -14.75
N ILE A 155 -21.06 10.53 -13.92
CA ILE A 155 -19.76 11.21 -13.76
C ILE A 155 -18.64 10.25 -13.34
N SER A 156 -18.97 9.15 -12.66
CA SER A 156 -18.00 8.11 -12.29
C SER A 156 -17.35 7.48 -13.53
N ILE A 157 -18.13 7.27 -14.59
CA ILE A 157 -17.66 6.74 -15.88
C ILE A 157 -16.75 7.76 -16.55
N VAL A 158 -17.13 9.04 -16.55
CA VAL A 158 -16.30 10.12 -17.08
C VAL A 158 -14.97 10.20 -16.34
N GLN A 159 -15.00 10.14 -15.01
CA GLN A 159 -13.79 10.13 -14.19
C GLN A 159 -12.89 8.93 -14.52
N PHE A 160 -13.47 7.73 -14.64
CA PHE A 160 -12.71 6.54 -15.05
C PHE A 160 -12.08 6.71 -16.43
N CYS A 161 -12.83 7.21 -17.41
CA CYS A 161 -12.34 7.46 -18.77
C CYS A 161 -11.24 8.54 -18.81
N ILE A 162 -11.35 9.60 -18.02
CA ILE A 162 -10.32 10.64 -17.90
C ILE A 162 -9.03 10.03 -17.36
N LEU A 163 -9.12 9.26 -16.27
CA LEU A 163 -7.95 8.63 -15.66
C LEU A 163 -7.32 7.59 -16.60
N ALA A 164 -8.13 6.75 -17.24
CA ALA A 164 -7.67 5.78 -18.22
C ALA A 164 -6.98 6.49 -19.40
N SER A 165 -7.54 7.62 -19.87
CA SER A 165 -6.94 8.41 -20.94
C SER A 165 -5.59 8.99 -20.54
N PHE A 166 -5.48 9.53 -19.32
CA PHE A 166 -4.22 10.05 -18.81
C PHE A 166 -3.17 8.97 -18.58
N ALA A 167 -3.57 7.81 -18.07
CA ALA A 167 -2.68 6.70 -17.76
C ALA A 167 -2.24 5.90 -19.01
N ILE A 168 -3.08 5.81 -20.05
CA ILE A 168 -2.80 4.99 -21.24
C ILE A 168 -2.37 5.85 -22.43
N PHE A 169 -3.17 6.85 -22.81
CA PHE A 169 -2.92 7.61 -24.04
C PHE A 169 -1.97 8.79 -23.83
N LEU A 170 -2.07 9.50 -22.71
CA LEU A 170 -1.28 10.70 -22.45
C LEU A 170 -0.04 10.45 -21.56
N GLU A 171 0.26 9.21 -21.20
CA GLU A 171 1.37 8.87 -20.29
C GLU A 171 2.72 9.46 -20.76
N ASN A 172 2.98 9.35 -22.06
CA ASN A 172 4.24 9.78 -22.70
C ASN A 172 4.21 11.21 -23.22
N VAL A 173 3.12 11.95 -23.04
CA VAL A 173 3.00 13.33 -23.52
C VAL A 173 3.84 14.26 -22.64
N LEU A 174 4.82 14.91 -23.28
CA LEU A 174 5.73 15.86 -22.64
C LEU A 174 5.14 17.26 -22.69
N VAL A 175 4.64 17.72 -21.55
CA VAL A 175 4.09 19.09 -21.42
C VAL A 175 5.23 20.06 -21.08
N PRO A 176 5.40 21.17 -21.82
CA PRO A 176 6.38 22.19 -21.48
C PRO A 176 5.88 23.04 -20.30
N ILE A 177 6.44 22.82 -19.12
CA ILE A 177 6.15 23.63 -17.92
C ILE A 177 7.24 24.71 -17.77
N PRO A 178 6.86 25.99 -17.59
CA PRO A 178 7.82 27.03 -17.25
C PRO A 178 8.33 26.83 -15.81
N TYR A 179 9.64 26.70 -15.63
CA TYR A 179 10.29 26.75 -14.32
C TYR A 179 11.23 27.94 -14.23
N PHE A 180 11.27 28.56 -13.05
CA PHE A 180 12.15 29.70 -12.79
C PHE A 180 13.52 29.20 -12.34
N SER A 181 14.55 29.37 -13.17
CA SER A 181 15.91 28.99 -12.81
C SER A 181 16.57 30.07 -11.95
N ILE A 182 16.62 29.84 -10.63
CA ILE A 182 17.26 30.75 -9.66
C ILE A 182 18.72 31.07 -10.03
N ALA A 183 19.47 30.09 -10.56
CA ALA A 183 20.87 30.27 -10.93
C ALA A 183 21.09 31.20 -12.14
N ARG A 184 20.11 31.34 -13.04
CA ARG A 184 20.23 32.15 -14.26
C ARG A 184 19.21 33.29 -14.37
N ARG A 185 18.36 33.49 -13.35
CA ARG A 185 17.27 34.49 -13.30
C ARG A 185 16.43 34.56 -14.59
N LYS A 186 16.17 33.42 -15.24
CA LYS A 186 15.36 33.33 -16.47
C LYS A 186 14.34 32.20 -16.35
N PHE A 187 13.15 32.42 -16.92
CA PHE A 187 12.17 31.36 -17.13
C PHE A 187 12.65 30.44 -18.26
N LYS A 188 12.74 29.14 -17.97
CA LYS A 188 12.99 28.10 -18.97
C LYS A 188 11.83 27.13 -18.99
N PHE A 189 11.53 26.59 -20.17
CA PHE A 189 10.55 25.52 -20.30
C PHE A 189 11.24 24.17 -20.09
N ALA A 190 10.80 23.41 -19.09
CA ALA A 190 11.16 22.01 -18.93
C ALA A 190 10.04 21.14 -19.51
N ARG A 191 10.39 20.12 -20.29
CA ARG A 191 9.46 19.12 -20.78
C ARG A 191 9.30 18.03 -19.72
N VAL A 192 8.11 17.90 -19.15
CA VAL A 192 7.83 16.93 -18.07
C VAL A 192 6.61 16.08 -18.43
N ARG A 193 6.61 14.80 -18.06
CA ARG A 193 5.48 13.86 -18.22
C ARG A 193 4.44 14.11 -17.15
N VAL A 194 3.64 15.16 -17.32
CA VAL A 194 2.67 15.61 -16.31
C VAL A 194 1.56 14.59 -16.10
N PHE A 195 0.94 14.12 -17.19
CA PHE A 195 -0.17 13.17 -17.14
C PHE A 195 0.25 11.80 -16.63
N GLY A 196 1.45 11.31 -16.96
CA GLY A 196 1.99 10.07 -16.38
C GLY A 196 2.41 10.19 -14.91
N SER A 197 2.81 11.39 -14.45
CA SER A 197 3.29 11.60 -13.07
C SER A 197 2.17 11.96 -12.08
N PHE A 198 1.08 12.57 -12.55
CA PHE A 198 -0.02 13.10 -11.73
C PHE A 198 -1.43 12.80 -12.28
N PRO A 199 -1.71 11.59 -12.84
CA PRO A 199 -2.98 11.30 -13.50
C PRO A 199 -4.17 11.43 -12.55
N TYR A 200 -4.07 10.91 -11.31
CA TYR A 200 -5.16 10.94 -10.34
C TYR A 200 -5.51 12.35 -9.88
N LEU A 201 -4.52 13.19 -9.54
CA LEU A 201 -4.78 14.56 -9.11
C LEU A 201 -5.44 15.38 -10.22
N ILE A 202 -4.88 15.33 -11.42
CA ILE A 202 -5.40 16.10 -12.56
C ILE A 202 -6.76 15.56 -12.98
N GLY A 203 -6.93 14.23 -13.00
CA GLY A 203 -8.20 13.59 -13.35
C GLY A 203 -9.32 13.97 -12.39
N VAL A 204 -9.10 13.81 -11.08
CA VAL A 204 -10.06 14.25 -10.05
C VAL A 204 -10.35 15.75 -10.17
N GLY A 205 -9.32 16.58 -10.39
CA GLY A 205 -9.50 18.02 -10.62
C GLY A 205 -10.38 18.31 -11.84
N CYS A 206 -10.16 17.61 -12.97
CA CYS A 206 -10.97 17.75 -14.17
C CYS A 206 -12.43 17.32 -13.94
N ALA A 207 -12.67 16.16 -13.31
CA ALA A 207 -14.04 15.74 -13.01
C ALA A 207 -14.73 16.67 -12.01
N TRP A 208 -14.00 17.16 -11.00
CA TRP A 208 -14.54 18.14 -10.06
C TRP A 208 -14.90 19.47 -10.75
N LEU A 209 -14.10 19.92 -11.72
CA LEU A 209 -14.44 21.08 -12.56
C LEU A 209 -15.69 20.82 -13.41
N ILE A 210 -15.84 19.63 -13.99
CA ILE A 210 -17.04 19.25 -14.74
C ILE A 210 -18.27 19.27 -13.82
N CYS A 211 -18.18 18.70 -12.61
CA CYS A 211 -19.21 18.79 -11.59
C CYS A 211 -19.55 20.24 -11.24
N GLY A 212 -18.54 21.11 -11.12
CA GLY A 212 -18.73 22.55 -10.91
C GLY A 212 -19.50 23.24 -12.04
N ILE A 213 -19.20 22.90 -13.30
CA ILE A 213 -19.92 23.42 -14.47
C ILE A 213 -21.37 22.92 -14.48
N LEU A 214 -21.60 21.64 -14.21
CA LEU A 214 -22.95 21.06 -14.12
C LEU A 214 -23.78 21.70 -13.01
N THR A 215 -23.15 21.99 -11.87
CA THR A 215 -23.76 22.68 -10.74
C THR A 215 -24.10 24.13 -11.10
N TRP A 216 -23.16 24.87 -11.72
CA TRP A 216 -23.37 26.27 -12.11
C TRP A 216 -24.45 26.43 -13.19
N THR A 217 -24.51 25.49 -14.13
CA THR A 217 -25.53 25.47 -15.19
C THR A 217 -26.88 24.92 -14.73
N ASN A 218 -26.99 24.47 -13.47
CA ASN A 218 -28.17 23.78 -12.92
C ASN A 218 -28.65 22.59 -13.78
N LEU A 219 -27.73 21.94 -14.50
CA LEU A 219 -28.00 20.69 -15.21
C LEU A 219 -28.10 19.51 -14.24
N GLU A 220 -27.43 19.60 -13.09
CA GLU A 220 -27.53 18.62 -12.01
C GLU A 220 -28.65 19.04 -11.03
N PRO A 221 -29.57 18.13 -10.65
CA PRO A 221 -30.61 18.44 -9.67
C PRO A 221 -30.02 18.88 -8.32
N GLU A 222 -30.76 19.64 -7.53
CA GLU A 222 -30.30 20.17 -6.23
C GLU A 222 -29.84 19.09 -5.24
N ARG A 223 -30.39 17.86 -5.36
CA ARG A 223 -30.01 16.68 -4.57
C ARG A 223 -29.10 15.71 -5.34
N GLY A 224 -28.53 16.15 -6.45
CA GLY A 224 -27.67 15.31 -7.28
C GLY A 224 -26.40 14.88 -6.54
N GLU A 225 -26.00 13.63 -6.74
CA GLU A 225 -24.79 13.09 -6.11
C GLU A 225 -23.50 13.71 -6.67
N ALA A 226 -23.55 14.33 -7.84
CA ALA A 226 -22.42 14.99 -8.48
C ALA A 226 -22.29 16.50 -8.17
N ARG A 227 -23.21 17.05 -7.35
CA ARG A 227 -23.29 18.48 -7.07
C ARG A 227 -22.24 18.94 -6.06
N VAL A 228 -21.57 20.07 -6.30
CA VAL A 228 -20.44 20.56 -5.47
C VAL A 228 -20.81 21.62 -4.44
N ASP A 229 -21.98 22.25 -4.57
CA ASP A 229 -22.47 23.36 -3.72
C ASP A 229 -23.41 22.86 -2.59
N LYS A 230 -23.31 21.59 -2.18
CA LYS A 230 -24.10 21.05 -1.06
C LYS A 230 -23.86 21.93 0.18
N ASN A 231 -24.93 22.36 0.85
CA ASN A 231 -24.81 23.31 1.97
C ASN A 231 -23.89 22.77 3.09
N GLU A 232 -23.95 21.46 3.34
CA GLU A 232 -23.08 20.77 4.30
C GLU A 232 -21.59 20.83 3.92
N THR A 233 -21.24 20.65 2.63
CA THR A 233 -19.83 20.74 2.19
C THR A 233 -19.32 22.16 2.33
N LEU A 234 -20.15 23.16 2.00
CA LEU A 234 -19.80 24.57 2.13
C LEU A 234 -19.63 24.99 3.59
N ILE A 235 -20.52 24.54 4.49
CA ILE A 235 -20.42 24.80 5.93
C ILE A 235 -19.13 24.20 6.49
N VAL A 236 -18.85 22.93 6.21
CA VAL A 236 -17.61 22.29 6.69
C VAL A 236 -16.37 22.97 6.11
N LEU A 237 -16.39 23.35 4.83
CA LEU A 237 -15.28 24.05 4.20
C LEU A 237 -15.07 25.46 4.80
N ALA A 238 -16.14 26.17 5.18
CA ALA A 238 -16.06 27.48 5.81
C ALA A 238 -15.57 27.39 7.27
N HIS A 239 -16.16 26.49 8.07
CA HIS A 239 -15.93 26.38 9.51
C HIS A 239 -14.70 25.54 9.90
N SER A 240 -14.19 24.67 9.02
CA SER A 240 -12.99 23.87 9.33
C SER A 240 -11.80 24.78 9.66
N PRO A 241 -11.02 24.50 10.73
CA PRO A 241 -9.84 25.30 11.05
C PRO A 241 -8.78 25.20 9.95
N TRP A 242 -7.91 26.22 9.84
CA TRP A 242 -6.79 26.19 8.91
C TRP A 242 -5.70 25.20 9.32
N PHE A 243 -5.46 25.10 10.62
CA PHE A 243 -4.45 24.23 11.20
C PHE A 243 -5.07 23.42 12.34
N GLN A 244 -4.91 22.11 12.28
CA GLN A 244 -5.34 21.21 13.35
C GLN A 244 -4.47 19.97 13.34
N VAL A 245 -3.94 19.64 14.51
CA VAL A 245 -3.14 18.42 14.68
C VAL A 245 -4.10 17.25 14.88
N PRO A 246 -4.05 16.19 14.06
CA PRO A 246 -4.76 14.96 14.36
C PRO A 246 -4.05 14.27 15.52
N ILE A 247 -4.71 14.21 16.67
CA ILE A 247 -4.17 13.66 17.92
C ILE A 247 -4.53 12.17 17.98
N PRO A 248 -3.60 11.28 18.39
CA PRO A 248 -3.91 9.90 18.68
C PRO A 248 -5.05 9.75 19.71
N LEU A 249 -5.94 8.75 19.56
CA LEU A 249 -7.10 8.50 20.43
C LEU A 249 -8.13 9.64 20.51
N ARG A 250 -8.20 10.50 19.49
CA ARG A 250 -9.15 11.63 19.48
C ARG A 250 -10.62 11.23 19.67
N PHE A 251 -11.02 10.08 19.13
CA PHE A 251 -12.41 9.61 19.17
C PHE A 251 -12.79 8.95 20.50
N GLY A 252 -11.82 8.71 21.39
CA GLY A 252 -12.03 8.04 22.68
C GLY A 252 -11.19 6.77 22.85
N PHE A 253 -11.45 6.05 23.94
CA PHE A 253 -10.75 4.79 24.23
C PHE A 253 -11.25 3.65 23.34
N PRO A 254 -10.35 2.80 22.79
CA PRO A 254 -10.74 1.78 21.82
C PRO A 254 -11.65 0.70 22.45
N ARG A 255 -12.66 0.26 21.70
CA ARG A 255 -13.54 -0.86 22.07
C ARG A 255 -13.19 -2.10 21.25
N PHE A 256 -13.57 -3.28 21.76
CA PHE A 256 -13.14 -4.55 21.20
C PHE A 256 -14.33 -5.42 20.79
N SER A 257 -14.30 -5.91 19.55
CA SER A 257 -15.24 -6.92 19.05
C SER A 257 -14.47 -8.14 18.54
N ILE A 258 -14.89 -9.32 18.99
CA ILE A 258 -14.25 -10.60 18.67
C ILE A 258 -14.33 -10.93 17.18
N GLY A 259 -15.51 -10.77 16.55
CA GLY A 259 -15.68 -11.08 15.13
C GLY A 259 -14.76 -10.22 14.27
N LEU A 260 -14.82 -8.90 14.50
CA LEU A 260 -14.01 -7.91 13.79
C LEU A 260 -12.51 -8.11 14.00
N PHE A 261 -12.09 -8.49 15.21
CA PHE A 261 -10.71 -8.83 15.52
C PHE A 261 -10.18 -9.96 14.64
N PHE A 262 -10.89 -11.09 14.55
CA PHE A 262 -10.43 -12.22 13.72
C PHE A 262 -10.40 -11.88 12.22
N GLY A 263 -11.39 -11.11 11.74
CA GLY A 263 -11.36 -10.60 10.38
C GLY A 263 -10.14 -9.71 10.10
N PHE A 264 -9.79 -8.81 11.03
CA PHE A 264 -8.59 -7.97 10.89
C PHE A 264 -7.28 -8.73 11.06
N VAL A 265 -7.25 -9.79 11.87
CA VAL A 265 -6.09 -10.69 11.93
C VAL A 265 -5.89 -11.37 10.58
N ALA A 266 -6.95 -11.84 9.94
CA ALA A 266 -6.89 -12.40 8.59
C ALA A 266 -6.43 -11.37 7.54
N SER A 267 -6.98 -10.15 7.55
CA SER A 267 -6.51 -9.04 6.71
C SER A 267 -5.03 -8.72 6.95
N THR A 268 -4.59 -8.79 8.21
CA THR A 268 -3.19 -8.56 8.61
C THR A 268 -2.27 -9.63 8.03
N PHE A 269 -2.64 -10.91 8.09
CA PHE A 269 -1.87 -11.98 7.46
C PHE A 269 -1.77 -11.79 5.95
N ALA A 270 -2.88 -11.49 5.28
CA ALA A 270 -2.87 -11.25 3.84
C ALA A 270 -2.00 -10.03 3.46
N CYS A 271 -2.06 -8.95 4.24
CA CYS A 271 -1.18 -7.79 4.11
C CYS A 271 0.31 -8.16 4.29
N ILE A 272 0.64 -9.06 5.23
CA ILE A 272 2.02 -9.56 5.39
C ILE A 272 2.50 -10.26 4.12
N VAL A 273 1.68 -11.13 3.52
CA VAL A 273 2.04 -11.84 2.28
C VAL A 273 2.23 -10.85 1.12
N GLU A 274 1.31 -9.89 0.98
CA GLU A 274 1.36 -8.83 -0.03
C GLU A 274 2.65 -8.00 0.10
N SER A 275 2.92 -7.44 1.27
CA SER A 275 4.09 -6.58 1.54
C SER A 275 5.42 -7.31 1.30
N VAL A 276 5.50 -8.60 1.64
CA VAL A 276 6.69 -9.42 1.35
C VAL A 276 6.93 -9.54 -0.16
N GLY A 277 5.87 -9.71 -0.96
CA GLY A 277 5.95 -9.70 -2.41
C GLY A 277 6.46 -8.36 -2.94
N ASP A 278 5.88 -7.27 -2.45
CA ASP A 278 6.20 -5.90 -2.83
C ASP A 278 7.65 -5.53 -2.53
N TYR A 279 8.21 -5.96 -1.39
CA TYR A 279 9.62 -5.73 -1.06
C TYR A 279 10.56 -6.38 -2.09
N GLY A 280 10.22 -7.57 -2.59
CA GLY A 280 10.98 -8.26 -3.62
C GLY A 280 10.95 -7.54 -4.97
N ILE A 281 9.78 -7.04 -5.36
CA ILE A 281 9.58 -6.28 -6.61
C ILE A 281 10.31 -4.95 -6.54
N LEU A 282 10.15 -4.23 -5.41
CA LEU A 282 10.81 -2.96 -5.18
C LEU A 282 12.33 -3.10 -5.21
N ALA A 283 12.89 -4.15 -4.61
CA ALA A 283 14.32 -4.41 -4.68
C ALA A 283 14.79 -4.57 -6.13
N LYS A 284 14.06 -5.34 -6.95
CA LYS A 284 14.39 -5.54 -8.37
C LYS A 284 14.33 -4.23 -9.15
N VAL A 285 13.27 -3.46 -8.95
CA VAL A 285 13.04 -2.18 -9.65
C VAL A 285 14.02 -1.10 -9.21
N ALA A 286 14.43 -1.11 -7.95
CA ALA A 286 15.47 -0.24 -7.41
C ALA A 286 16.90 -0.71 -7.75
N MET A 287 17.05 -1.78 -8.55
CA MET A 287 18.35 -2.37 -8.91
C MET A 287 19.18 -2.77 -7.68
N GLN A 288 18.51 -3.35 -6.68
CA GLN A 288 19.10 -3.81 -5.42
C GLN A 288 19.06 -5.34 -5.34
N ARG A 289 19.95 -5.91 -4.53
CA ARG A 289 19.88 -7.34 -4.19
C ARG A 289 18.55 -7.67 -3.50
N HIS A 290 18.13 -8.93 -3.59
CA HIS A 290 16.91 -9.37 -2.91
C HIS A 290 16.99 -9.08 -1.39
N PRO A 291 15.90 -8.60 -0.77
CA PRO A 291 15.91 -8.21 0.64
C PRO A 291 16.36 -9.36 1.54
N PRO A 292 17.39 -9.19 2.39
CA PRO A 292 17.75 -10.21 3.36
C PRO A 292 16.66 -10.33 4.44
N GLN A 293 16.57 -11.51 5.07
CA GLN A 293 15.56 -11.79 6.10
C GLN A 293 15.52 -10.73 7.22
N SER A 294 16.68 -10.23 7.66
CA SER A 294 16.75 -9.19 8.68
C SER A 294 16.09 -7.89 8.23
N SER A 295 16.24 -7.51 6.96
CA SER A 295 15.58 -6.33 6.40
C SER A 295 14.09 -6.53 6.20
N VAL A 296 13.64 -7.73 5.83
CA VAL A 296 12.20 -8.06 5.73
C VAL A 296 11.53 -7.99 7.10
N ASN A 297 12.13 -8.59 8.13
CA ASN A 297 11.62 -8.50 9.50
C ASN A 297 11.55 -7.05 9.98
N ARG A 298 12.58 -6.25 9.67
CA ARG A 298 12.63 -4.83 10.04
C ARG A 298 11.60 -3.98 9.30
N ALA A 299 11.40 -4.26 8.01
CA ALA A 299 10.38 -3.61 7.21
C ALA A 299 8.97 -3.89 7.76
N MET A 300 8.71 -5.15 8.12
CA MET A 300 7.42 -5.54 8.72
C MET A 300 7.21 -4.92 10.11
N MET A 301 8.27 -4.73 10.90
CA MET A 301 8.18 -4.02 12.17
C MET A 301 7.81 -2.55 11.99
N ALA A 302 8.40 -1.87 11.01
CA ALA A 302 8.09 -0.48 10.68
C ALA A 302 6.68 -0.33 10.09
N GLU A 303 6.24 -1.29 9.27
CA GLU A 303 4.86 -1.37 8.77
C GLU A 303 3.84 -1.60 9.89
N GLY A 304 4.12 -2.55 10.79
CA GLY A 304 3.33 -2.78 11.99
C GLY A 304 3.22 -1.54 12.89
N PHE A 305 4.31 -0.80 13.08
CA PHE A 305 4.28 0.47 13.80
C PHE A 305 3.39 1.51 13.12
N GLY A 306 3.50 1.67 11.81
CA GLY A 306 2.62 2.55 11.02
C GLY A 306 1.15 2.15 11.13
N SER A 307 0.88 0.84 11.17
CA SER A 307 -0.47 0.30 11.25
C SER A 307 -1.08 0.48 12.64
N LEU A 308 -0.27 0.35 13.71
CA LEU A 308 -0.69 0.70 15.06
C LEU A 308 -1.02 2.19 15.15
N LEU A 309 -0.17 3.05 14.58
CA LEU A 309 -0.43 4.48 14.53
C LEU A 309 -1.74 4.79 13.79
N SER A 310 -1.97 4.16 12.63
CA SER A 310 -3.20 4.31 11.85
C SER A 310 -4.45 3.91 12.64
N ALA A 311 -4.39 2.79 13.37
CA ALA A 311 -5.47 2.36 14.25
C ALA A 311 -5.76 3.40 15.34
N VAL A 312 -4.72 3.87 16.05
CA VAL A 312 -4.88 4.85 17.14
C VAL A 312 -5.36 6.22 16.63
N MET A 313 -5.01 6.59 15.40
CA MET A 313 -5.47 7.83 14.74
C MET A 313 -6.91 7.72 14.22
N GLY A 314 -7.55 6.55 14.32
CA GLY A 314 -8.93 6.32 13.92
C GLY A 314 -9.15 6.20 12.42
N VAL A 315 -8.11 5.91 11.63
CA VAL A 315 -8.19 5.80 10.15
C VAL A 315 -9.11 4.66 9.69
N GLY A 316 -9.34 3.66 10.55
CA GLY A 316 -10.20 2.51 10.27
C GLY A 316 -9.53 1.35 9.53
N THR A 317 -8.33 1.56 8.97
CA THR A 317 -7.52 0.52 8.33
C THR A 317 -6.05 0.59 8.72
N ALA A 318 -5.35 -0.53 8.58
CA ALA A 318 -3.90 -0.58 8.73
C ALA A 318 -3.20 0.07 7.53
N VAL A 319 -1.90 0.34 7.63
CA VAL A 319 -1.09 0.81 6.50
C VAL A 319 -0.33 -0.35 5.87
N THR A 320 -0.13 -0.26 4.57
CA THR A 320 0.67 -1.20 3.79
C THR A 320 1.59 -0.48 2.82
N THR A 321 2.49 -1.23 2.20
CA THR A 321 3.29 -0.77 1.07
C THR A 321 2.43 -0.62 -0.18
N TYR A 322 2.54 0.53 -0.85
CA TYR A 322 1.76 0.78 -2.06
C TYR A 322 2.46 0.27 -3.32
N ALA A 323 1.94 -0.84 -3.87
CA ALA A 323 2.34 -1.40 -5.16
C ALA A 323 2.29 -0.38 -6.32
N GLU A 324 1.33 0.56 -6.30
CA GLU A 324 1.25 1.66 -7.29
C GLU A 324 2.50 2.54 -7.29
N ALA A 325 3.07 2.82 -6.11
CA ALA A 325 4.29 3.61 -5.99
C ALA A 325 5.50 2.84 -6.55
N ILE A 326 5.55 1.52 -6.32
CA ILE A 326 6.61 0.63 -6.82
C ILE A 326 6.57 0.57 -8.35
N ALA A 327 5.38 0.43 -8.93
CA ALA A 327 5.16 0.34 -10.38
C ALA A 327 5.62 1.59 -11.14
N LEU A 328 5.71 2.75 -10.47
CA LEU A 328 6.14 4.00 -11.08
C LEU A 328 7.67 4.16 -11.13
N VAL A 329 8.42 3.50 -10.25
CA VAL A 329 9.88 3.65 -10.20
C VAL A 329 10.58 3.32 -11.54
N PRO A 330 10.19 2.27 -12.31
CA PRO A 330 10.77 2.01 -13.63
C PRO A 330 10.46 3.11 -14.65
N VAL A 331 9.32 3.79 -14.50
CA VAL A 331 8.86 4.85 -15.40
C VAL A 331 9.58 6.16 -15.08
N THR A 332 9.62 6.55 -13.81
CA THR A 332 10.26 7.80 -13.34
C THR A 332 11.78 7.72 -13.33
N LYS A 333 12.35 6.52 -13.24
CA LYS A 333 13.81 6.29 -13.08
C LYS A 333 14.38 6.94 -11.81
N VAL A 334 13.55 7.19 -10.80
CA VAL A 334 13.96 7.79 -9.52
C VAL A 334 13.74 6.78 -8.39
N ALA A 335 14.78 6.01 -8.05
CA ALA A 335 14.78 5.04 -6.96
C ALA A 335 15.46 5.60 -5.68
N CYS A 336 15.10 6.83 -5.28
CA CYS A 336 15.75 7.52 -4.15
C CYS A 336 14.88 7.50 -2.88
N ARG A 337 15.44 7.03 -1.76
CA ARG A 337 14.77 7.04 -0.45
C ARG A 337 14.42 8.44 0.07
N ALA A 338 15.26 9.43 -0.21
CA ALA A 338 15.04 10.81 0.25
C ALA A 338 13.79 11.43 -0.41
N THR A 339 13.50 11.05 -1.66
CA THR A 339 12.26 11.46 -2.35
C THR A 339 11.02 10.96 -1.62
N MET A 340 11.05 9.73 -1.10
CA MET A 340 9.94 9.17 -0.33
C MET A 340 9.84 9.73 1.08
N GLN A 341 10.98 10.08 1.71
CA GLN A 341 10.99 10.80 2.99
C GLN A 341 10.38 12.21 2.85
N LEU A 342 10.75 12.93 1.79
CA LEU A 342 10.14 14.23 1.46
C LEU A 342 8.64 14.10 1.20
N ALA A 343 8.23 13.05 0.47
CA ALA A 343 6.81 12.74 0.28
C ALA A 343 6.10 12.47 1.62
N GLY A 344 6.71 11.71 2.53
CA GLY A 344 6.17 11.48 3.87
C GLY A 344 6.03 12.76 4.70
N THR A 345 7.03 13.65 4.65
CA THR A 345 6.96 14.96 5.30
C THR A 345 5.85 15.83 4.71
N LEU A 346 5.71 15.83 3.38
CA LEU A 346 4.63 16.55 2.71
C LEU A 346 3.25 16.00 3.10
N LEU A 347 3.09 14.68 3.21
CA LEU A 347 1.84 14.08 3.71
C LEU A 347 1.53 14.55 5.13
N ILE A 348 2.51 14.58 6.04
CA ILE A 348 2.31 15.12 7.40
C ILE A 348 1.84 16.57 7.32
N ILE A 349 2.52 17.41 6.54
CA ILE A 349 2.14 18.83 6.38
C ILE A 349 0.71 18.96 5.85
N LEU A 350 0.33 18.21 4.81
CA LEU A 350 -1.02 18.24 4.25
C LEU A 350 -2.08 17.76 5.25
N GLY A 351 -1.75 16.80 6.12
CA GLY A 351 -2.64 16.33 7.18
C GLY A 351 -2.83 17.34 8.32
N LEU A 352 -1.86 18.24 8.54
CA LEU A 352 -1.97 19.33 9.52
C LEU A 352 -2.83 20.50 9.02
N PHE A 353 -2.89 20.70 7.70
CA PHE A 353 -3.73 21.72 7.07
C PHE A 353 -5.13 21.17 6.76
N THR A 354 -6.01 21.20 7.75
CA THR A 354 -7.37 20.61 7.66
C THR A 354 -8.26 21.21 6.58
N LYS A 355 -7.99 22.43 6.10
CA LYS A 355 -8.69 22.97 4.90
C LYS A 355 -8.42 22.14 3.65
N VAL A 356 -7.22 21.56 3.49
CA VAL A 356 -6.93 20.65 2.39
C VAL A 356 -7.75 19.38 2.52
N ALA A 357 -7.84 18.83 3.74
CA ALA A 357 -8.68 17.67 4.01
C ALA A 357 -10.18 17.97 3.78
N ALA A 358 -10.65 19.18 4.13
CA ALA A 358 -12.02 19.63 3.85
C ALA A 358 -12.30 19.76 2.35
N LEU A 359 -11.36 20.31 1.58
CA LEU A 359 -11.47 20.36 0.13
C LEU A 359 -11.54 18.95 -0.48
N LEU A 360 -10.71 18.02 0.00
CA LEU A 360 -10.74 16.64 -0.47
C LEU A 360 -12.01 15.88 -0.03
N ALA A 361 -12.53 16.17 1.16
CA ALA A 361 -13.80 15.63 1.64
C ALA A 361 -15.01 16.15 0.84
N SER A 362 -14.88 17.33 0.20
CA SER A 362 -15.92 17.89 -0.67
C SER A 362 -16.03 17.20 -2.04
N ILE A 363 -15.11 16.27 -2.36
CA ILE A 363 -15.17 15.52 -3.62
C ILE A 363 -16.41 14.61 -3.59
N PRO A 364 -17.27 14.65 -4.62
CA PRO A 364 -18.44 13.79 -4.70
C PRO A 364 -18.13 12.28 -4.68
N ASP A 365 -18.96 11.49 -4.01
CA ASP A 365 -18.79 10.02 -3.91
C ASP A 365 -18.73 9.31 -5.26
N ALA A 366 -19.47 9.80 -6.25
CA ALA A 366 -19.44 9.29 -7.62
C ALA A 366 -18.04 9.43 -8.27
N VAL A 367 -17.36 10.56 -8.05
CA VAL A 367 -15.99 10.77 -8.56
C VAL A 367 -15.03 9.79 -7.89
N VAL A 368 -15.20 9.55 -6.58
CA VAL A 368 -14.41 8.58 -5.82
C VAL A 368 -14.61 7.15 -6.35
N GLY A 369 -15.81 6.79 -6.80
CA GLY A 369 -16.09 5.50 -7.45
C GLY A 369 -15.24 5.25 -8.71
N GLY A 370 -15.13 6.27 -9.59
CA GLY A 370 -14.27 6.20 -10.78
C GLY A 370 -12.78 6.10 -10.44
N VAL A 371 -12.33 6.79 -9.39
CA VAL A 371 -10.95 6.70 -8.87
C VAL A 371 -10.65 5.31 -8.32
N LEU A 372 -11.57 4.74 -7.53
CA LEU A 372 -11.44 3.40 -6.98
C LEU A 372 -11.33 2.36 -8.09
N ALA A 373 -12.21 2.41 -9.10
CA ALA A 373 -12.18 1.48 -10.22
C ALA A 373 -10.86 1.52 -11.01
N MET A 374 -10.34 2.72 -11.29
CA MET A 374 -9.03 2.87 -11.93
C MET A 374 -7.88 2.36 -11.03
N GLY A 375 -7.93 2.65 -9.72
CA GLY A 375 -6.97 2.14 -8.74
C GLY A 375 -6.90 0.61 -8.73
N MET A 376 -8.06 -0.05 -8.67
CA MET A 376 -8.12 -1.52 -8.71
C MET A 376 -7.61 -2.09 -10.04
N ALA A 377 -7.87 -1.42 -11.17
CA ALA A 377 -7.33 -1.81 -12.46
C ALA A 377 -5.80 -1.70 -12.52
N MET A 378 -5.22 -0.64 -11.95
CA MET A 378 -3.77 -0.47 -11.85
C MET A 378 -3.14 -1.54 -10.96
N ILE A 379 -3.71 -1.81 -9.77
CA ILE A 379 -3.24 -2.86 -8.85
C ILE A 379 -3.27 -4.24 -9.54
N ALA A 380 -4.35 -4.55 -10.27
CA ALA A 380 -4.45 -5.79 -11.04
C ALA A 380 -3.37 -5.88 -12.13
N GLY A 381 -3.08 -4.79 -12.84
CA GLY A 381 -2.00 -4.71 -13.82
C GLY A 381 -0.62 -4.98 -13.20
N VAL A 382 -0.36 -4.41 -12.02
CA VAL A 382 0.89 -4.66 -11.27
C VAL A 382 0.99 -6.13 -10.84
N ALA A 383 -0.10 -6.72 -10.34
CA ALA A 383 -0.14 -8.14 -10.00
C ALA A 383 0.23 -9.01 -11.21
N LEU A 384 -0.37 -8.76 -12.38
CA LEU A 384 -0.06 -9.48 -13.62
C LEU A 384 1.39 -9.25 -14.09
N SER A 385 1.94 -8.06 -13.89
CA SER A 385 3.35 -7.79 -14.24
C SER A 385 4.32 -8.68 -13.45
N ASN A 386 3.95 -9.11 -12.25
CA ASN A 386 4.78 -9.99 -11.43
C ASN A 386 4.92 -11.41 -12.02
N LEU A 387 3.98 -11.82 -12.86
CA LEU A 387 4.03 -13.10 -13.58
C LEU A 387 5.20 -13.19 -14.55
N GLN A 388 5.78 -12.05 -14.97
CA GLN A 388 7.00 -12.02 -15.78
C GLN A 388 8.20 -12.68 -15.08
N ASN A 389 8.14 -12.87 -13.76
CA ASN A 389 9.17 -13.56 -12.99
C ASN A 389 8.93 -15.06 -12.86
N VAL A 390 7.78 -15.57 -13.31
CA VAL A 390 7.36 -16.98 -13.16
C VAL A 390 7.52 -17.71 -14.49
N ASP A 391 7.98 -18.96 -14.46
CA ASP A 391 7.91 -19.80 -15.65
C ASP A 391 6.47 -20.31 -15.83
N LEU A 392 5.71 -19.61 -16.67
CA LEU A 392 4.32 -19.95 -17.01
C LEU A 392 4.20 -21.13 -17.99
N ARG A 393 5.32 -21.65 -18.53
CA ARG A 393 5.30 -22.86 -19.38
C ARG A 393 5.04 -24.11 -18.56
N LEU A 394 5.33 -24.05 -17.26
CA LEU A 394 5.02 -25.13 -16.34
C LEU A 394 3.53 -25.16 -16.04
N SER A 395 2.86 -26.22 -16.48
CA SER A 395 1.45 -26.45 -16.16
C SER A 395 1.20 -26.40 -14.64
N ARG A 396 2.16 -26.82 -13.80
CA ARG A 396 2.09 -26.69 -12.33
C ARG A 396 1.76 -25.26 -11.91
N ASN A 397 2.56 -24.28 -12.32
CA ASN A 397 2.39 -22.89 -11.88
C ASN A 397 1.08 -22.30 -12.40
N LEU A 398 0.75 -22.60 -13.68
CA LEU A 398 -0.49 -22.13 -14.30
C LEU A 398 -1.73 -22.69 -13.59
N THR A 399 -1.75 -23.99 -13.31
CA THR A 399 -2.85 -24.66 -12.61
C THR A 399 -3.00 -24.13 -11.18
N ILE A 400 -1.90 -23.95 -10.43
CA ILE A 400 -1.96 -23.43 -9.05
C ILE A 400 -2.61 -22.04 -9.01
N MET A 401 -2.18 -21.13 -9.89
CA MET A 401 -2.74 -19.78 -9.94
C MET A 401 -4.21 -19.78 -10.37
N GLY A 402 -4.55 -20.54 -11.41
CA GLY A 402 -5.93 -20.66 -11.89
C GLY A 402 -6.86 -21.23 -10.82
N THR A 403 -6.44 -22.29 -10.13
CA THR A 403 -7.18 -22.89 -9.02
C THR A 403 -7.33 -21.91 -7.85
N ALA A 404 -6.27 -21.18 -7.48
CA ALA A 404 -6.34 -20.20 -6.40
C ALA A 404 -7.32 -19.06 -6.69
N ILE A 405 -7.31 -18.53 -7.92
CA ILE A 405 -8.25 -17.48 -8.36
C ILE A 405 -9.68 -18.02 -8.35
N LEU A 406 -9.92 -19.21 -8.90
CA LEU A 406 -11.26 -19.80 -8.96
C LEU A 406 -11.81 -20.11 -7.56
N VAL A 407 -11.05 -20.81 -6.72
CA VAL A 407 -11.46 -21.16 -5.36
C VAL A 407 -11.62 -19.90 -4.50
N GLY A 408 -10.72 -18.93 -4.64
CA GLY A 408 -10.78 -17.63 -3.97
C GLY A 408 -12.00 -16.79 -4.36
N SER A 409 -12.63 -17.09 -5.50
CA SER A 409 -13.87 -16.44 -5.94
C SER A 409 -15.11 -17.22 -5.52
N VAL A 410 -15.10 -18.54 -5.73
CA VAL A 410 -16.25 -19.42 -5.52
C VAL A 410 -16.57 -19.60 -4.04
N VAL A 411 -15.56 -19.85 -3.21
CA VAL A 411 -15.76 -20.15 -1.78
C VAL A 411 -16.39 -18.95 -1.04
N PRO A 412 -15.85 -17.73 -1.14
CA PRO A 412 -16.49 -16.57 -0.51
C PRO A 412 -17.87 -16.28 -1.03
N LYS A 413 -18.10 -16.44 -2.35
CA LYS A 413 -19.43 -16.25 -2.93
C LYS A 413 -20.43 -17.26 -2.36
N HIS A 414 -20.03 -18.53 -2.23
CA HIS A 414 -20.87 -19.57 -1.63
C HIS A 414 -21.25 -19.26 -0.17
N PHE A 415 -20.29 -18.85 0.66
CA PHE A 415 -20.55 -18.50 2.07
C PHE A 415 -21.27 -17.16 2.26
N GLN A 416 -21.19 -16.24 1.30
CA GLN A 416 -22.02 -15.04 1.26
C GLN A 416 -23.48 -15.38 0.96
N ASP A 417 -23.73 -16.29 0.02
CA ASP A 417 -25.08 -16.70 -0.35
C ASP A 417 -25.69 -17.70 0.66
N ASN A 418 -24.86 -18.49 1.34
CA ASN A 418 -25.25 -19.51 2.30
C ASN A 418 -24.43 -19.34 3.60
N PRO A 419 -24.80 -18.40 4.48
CA PRO A 419 -24.07 -18.17 5.71
C PRO A 419 -24.18 -19.38 6.65
N ILE A 420 -23.09 -19.66 7.36
CA ILE A 420 -23.04 -20.70 8.40
C ILE A 420 -23.93 -20.27 9.56
N ASN A 421 -24.80 -21.19 10.00
CA ASN A 421 -25.65 -21.04 11.17
C ASN A 421 -25.51 -22.29 12.04
N SER A 422 -24.50 -22.29 12.92
CA SER A 422 -24.20 -23.38 13.86
C SER A 422 -24.97 -23.25 15.19
N GLY A 423 -25.72 -22.16 15.36
CA GLY A 423 -26.44 -21.84 16.61
C GLY A 423 -25.61 -21.04 17.61
N ASN A 424 -24.32 -20.80 17.35
CA ASN A 424 -23.47 -19.91 18.13
C ASN A 424 -23.11 -18.66 17.31
N ALA A 425 -23.75 -17.54 17.65
CA ALA A 425 -23.60 -16.27 16.94
C ALA A 425 -22.14 -15.80 16.81
N THR A 426 -21.29 -16.08 17.80
CA THR A 426 -19.88 -15.68 17.76
C THR A 426 -19.09 -16.50 16.75
N VAL A 427 -19.29 -17.81 16.74
CA VAL A 427 -18.61 -18.75 15.83
C VAL A 427 -19.06 -18.50 14.39
N ASP A 428 -20.36 -18.33 14.20
CA ASP A 428 -20.94 -18.03 12.89
C ASP A 428 -20.40 -16.71 12.33
N SER A 429 -20.31 -15.66 13.17
CA SER A 429 -19.73 -14.37 12.76
C SER A 429 -18.26 -14.50 12.34
N ILE A 430 -17.46 -15.28 13.08
CA ILE A 430 -16.04 -15.48 12.76
C ILE A 430 -15.89 -16.20 11.42
N PHE A 431 -16.57 -17.33 11.23
CA PHE A 431 -16.41 -18.10 9.99
C PHE A 431 -16.99 -17.40 8.78
N ASN A 432 -18.18 -16.78 8.91
CA ASN A 432 -18.78 -16.01 7.81
C ASN A 432 -17.90 -14.84 7.41
N MET A 433 -17.23 -14.19 8.38
CA MET A 433 -16.28 -13.12 8.08
C MET A 433 -15.01 -13.65 7.41
N LEU A 434 -14.38 -14.71 7.95
CA LEU A 434 -13.15 -15.27 7.39
C LEU A 434 -13.34 -15.83 5.98
N PHE A 435 -14.39 -16.63 5.77
CA PHE A 435 -14.68 -17.21 4.46
C PHE A 435 -15.19 -16.18 3.46
N GLY A 436 -15.76 -15.06 3.92
CA GLY A 436 -16.17 -13.95 3.05
C GLY A 436 -15.00 -13.17 2.43
N ILE A 437 -13.77 -13.31 2.93
CA ILE A 437 -12.60 -12.56 2.45
C ILE A 437 -11.95 -13.29 1.26
N GLN A 438 -12.21 -12.81 0.03
CA GLN A 438 -11.66 -13.39 -1.21
C GLN A 438 -10.13 -13.45 -1.24
N MET A 439 -9.49 -12.37 -0.81
CA MET A 439 -8.03 -12.27 -0.75
C MET A 439 -7.41 -13.34 0.18
N LEU A 440 -8.06 -13.65 1.31
CA LEU A 440 -7.59 -14.65 2.26
C LEU A 440 -7.65 -16.05 1.65
N ILE A 441 -8.81 -16.43 1.08
CA ILE A 441 -9.01 -17.78 0.55
C ILE A 441 -8.12 -18.02 -0.67
N GLY A 442 -8.10 -17.10 -1.64
CA GLY A 442 -7.25 -17.26 -2.81
C GLY A 442 -5.76 -17.24 -2.45
N GLY A 443 -5.35 -16.36 -1.53
CA GLY A 443 -3.97 -16.31 -1.03
C GLY A 443 -3.53 -17.58 -0.30
N LEU A 444 -4.39 -18.12 0.58
CA LEU A 444 -4.11 -19.34 1.33
C LEU A 444 -4.02 -20.56 0.41
N VAL A 445 -4.94 -20.69 -0.55
CA VAL A 445 -4.92 -21.78 -1.54
C VAL A 445 -3.66 -21.69 -2.41
N ALA A 446 -3.32 -20.51 -2.91
CA ALA A 446 -2.08 -20.30 -3.67
C ALA A 446 -0.86 -20.68 -2.82
N PHE A 447 -0.82 -20.26 -1.56
CA PHE A 447 0.30 -20.52 -0.64
C PHE A 447 0.48 -22.00 -0.32
N ILE A 448 -0.60 -22.69 0.00
CA ILE A 448 -0.56 -24.12 0.30
C ILE A 448 -0.11 -24.88 -0.96
N LEU A 449 -0.75 -24.66 -2.10
CA LEU A 449 -0.44 -25.40 -3.33
C LEU A 449 0.98 -25.13 -3.84
N ASP A 450 1.42 -23.87 -3.82
CA ASP A 450 2.77 -23.50 -4.29
C ASP A 450 3.90 -24.12 -3.45
N ASN A 451 3.65 -24.38 -2.16
CA ASN A 451 4.64 -24.98 -1.26
C ASN A 451 4.53 -26.50 -1.12
N THR A 452 3.35 -27.09 -1.37
CA THR A 452 3.11 -28.54 -1.21
C THR A 452 3.30 -29.32 -2.51
N VAL A 453 2.93 -28.75 -3.67
CA VAL A 453 2.99 -29.46 -4.95
C VAL A 453 4.45 -29.49 -5.45
N PRO A 454 5.06 -30.67 -5.66
CA PRO A 454 6.41 -30.77 -6.21
C PRO A 454 6.45 -30.43 -7.72
N GLY A 455 7.65 -30.28 -8.30
CA GLY A 455 7.81 -30.19 -9.76
C GLY A 455 8.14 -28.80 -10.32
N ALA A 456 8.57 -27.85 -9.49
CA ALA A 456 9.28 -26.66 -9.97
C ALA A 456 10.38 -26.23 -9.00
N THR A 457 11.46 -25.66 -9.55
CA THR A 457 12.52 -25.04 -8.76
C THR A 457 12.09 -23.67 -8.23
N LYS A 458 12.82 -23.14 -7.25
CA LYS A 458 12.54 -21.79 -6.70
C LYS A 458 12.60 -20.70 -7.78
N GLU A 459 13.55 -20.79 -8.70
CA GLU A 459 13.68 -19.84 -9.80
C GLU A 459 12.48 -19.88 -10.75
N GLN A 460 11.99 -21.08 -11.06
CA GLN A 460 10.79 -21.25 -11.90
C GLN A 460 9.51 -20.72 -11.23
N ARG A 461 9.47 -20.66 -9.90
CA ARG A 461 8.42 -20.00 -9.12
C ARG A 461 8.59 -18.48 -9.04
N GLY A 462 9.70 -17.93 -9.55
CA GLY A 462 10.06 -16.52 -9.44
C GLY A 462 10.70 -16.12 -8.11
N ILE A 463 11.07 -17.10 -7.28
CA ILE A 463 11.80 -16.88 -6.03
C ILE A 463 13.30 -16.98 -6.34
N LYS A 464 13.93 -15.82 -6.56
CA LYS A 464 15.39 -15.78 -6.72
C LYS A 464 16.07 -15.98 -5.36
N THR A 465 16.68 -17.14 -5.19
CA THR A 465 17.60 -17.38 -4.07
C THR A 465 18.91 -16.69 -4.46
N GLY A 466 19.43 -15.79 -3.62
CA GLY A 466 20.57 -14.93 -3.99
C GLY A 466 21.74 -15.71 -4.59
N ASP A 467 22.14 -15.32 -5.82
CA ASP A 467 23.52 -15.32 -6.37
C ASP A 467 23.56 -14.93 -7.87
N SER A 468 22.69 -14.04 -8.36
CA SER A 468 22.76 -13.56 -9.77
C SER A 468 23.43 -12.19 -9.94
N MET A 469 23.86 -11.55 -8.85
CA MET A 469 24.77 -10.41 -8.88
C MET A 469 25.79 -10.71 -7.80
N ALA A 470 27.03 -11.00 -8.18
CA ALA A 470 28.09 -11.38 -7.26
C ALA A 470 28.15 -10.36 -6.11
N ALA A 471 28.25 -10.85 -4.87
CA ALA A 471 28.44 -10.00 -3.70
C ALA A 471 29.68 -9.09 -3.80
N ASP A 472 30.56 -9.35 -4.77
CA ASP A 472 31.79 -8.61 -5.07
C ASP A 472 31.56 -7.35 -5.92
N ASP A 473 30.40 -7.15 -6.57
CA ASP A 473 30.16 -6.01 -7.47
C ASP A 473 29.42 -4.82 -6.83
N PHE A 474 28.91 -4.95 -5.59
CA PHE A 474 28.25 -3.84 -4.89
C PHE A 474 29.24 -3.10 -4.00
N SER A 475 29.50 -1.83 -4.31
CA SER A 475 30.10 -0.91 -3.33
C SER A 475 29.16 -0.80 -2.13
N ILE A 476 29.70 -0.58 -0.92
CA ILE A 476 28.87 -0.43 0.30
C ILE A 476 27.83 0.69 0.15
N ASP A 477 28.18 1.73 -0.61
CA ASP A 477 27.32 2.87 -0.89
C ASP A 477 26.11 2.48 -1.75
N ASP A 478 26.20 1.36 -2.47
CA ASP A 478 25.12 0.80 -3.28
C ASP A 478 24.23 -0.22 -2.51
N ASP A 479 24.62 -0.74 -1.33
CA ASP A 479 23.74 -1.60 -0.51
C ASP A 479 22.73 -0.76 0.29
N GLY A 480 21.53 -0.60 -0.29
CA GLY A 480 20.42 0.15 0.28
C GLY A 480 19.93 -0.34 1.66
N TYR A 481 20.28 -1.56 2.06
CA TYR A 481 19.85 -2.14 3.33
C TYR A 481 20.77 -1.82 4.52
N SER A 482 21.99 -1.33 4.27
CA SER A 482 23.06 -1.15 5.26
C SER A 482 22.92 0.15 6.09
N PHE A 483 22.85 0.07 7.42
CA PHE A 483 22.62 1.26 8.26
C PHE A 483 23.72 2.32 8.11
N SER A 484 23.42 3.55 8.50
CA SER A 484 24.42 4.62 8.54
C SER A 484 25.50 4.33 9.59
N SER A 485 26.72 4.85 9.41
CA SER A 485 27.86 4.58 10.31
C SER A 485 27.57 4.94 11.78
N PRO A 486 26.88 6.06 12.12
CA PRO A 486 26.50 6.35 13.50
C PRO A 486 25.61 5.28 14.12
N VAL A 487 24.64 4.75 13.35
CA VAL A 487 23.72 3.71 13.81
C VAL A 487 24.45 2.37 13.97
N ASN A 488 25.35 2.04 13.03
CA ASN A 488 26.19 0.85 13.15
C ASN A 488 27.05 0.88 14.42
N LYS A 489 27.74 2.01 14.68
CA LYS A 489 28.55 2.21 15.89
C LYS A 489 27.72 2.08 17.17
N PHE A 490 26.49 2.62 17.17
CA PHE A 490 25.57 2.47 18.29
C PHE A 490 25.13 1.02 18.52
N ILE A 491 24.77 0.29 17.45
CA ILE A 491 24.37 -1.12 17.54
C ILE A 491 25.56 -1.98 18.03
N LEU A 492 26.77 -1.72 17.53
CA LEU A 492 27.97 -2.44 17.97
C LEU A 492 28.33 -2.19 19.44
N ARG A 493 27.94 -1.04 20.00
CA ARG A 493 28.09 -0.73 21.43
C ARG A 493 27.20 -1.60 22.32
N PHE A 494 26.07 -2.09 21.82
CA PHE A 494 25.15 -2.96 22.54
C PHE A 494 24.96 -4.30 21.81
N PRO A 495 25.86 -5.28 22.00
CA PRO A 495 25.86 -6.55 21.27
C PRO A 495 24.57 -7.37 21.40
N SER A 496 23.81 -7.16 22.48
CA SER A 496 22.50 -7.78 22.70
C SER A 496 21.46 -7.40 21.64
N LEU A 497 21.56 -6.22 21.03
CA LEU A 497 20.67 -5.78 19.94
C LEU A 497 20.85 -6.61 18.67
N CYS A 498 22.06 -7.10 18.40
CA CYS A 498 22.33 -7.98 17.25
C CYS A 498 21.70 -9.38 17.39
N LYS A 499 21.12 -9.74 18.54
CA LYS A 499 20.33 -10.97 18.72
C LYS A 499 18.90 -10.83 18.21
N LEU A 500 18.44 -9.60 17.97
CA LEU A 500 17.09 -9.33 17.48
C LEU A 500 17.01 -9.64 15.98
N PRO A 501 15.99 -10.38 15.51
CA PRO A 501 15.94 -10.89 14.14
C PRO A 501 15.68 -9.83 13.06
N PHE A 502 15.37 -8.60 13.46
CA PHE A 502 15.25 -7.43 12.57
C PHE A 502 16.55 -6.61 12.47
N ILE A 503 17.58 -6.93 13.27
CA ILE A 503 18.91 -6.32 13.19
C ILE A 503 19.86 -7.30 12.49
N PRO A 504 20.70 -6.83 11.55
CA PRO A 504 21.68 -7.70 10.90
C PRO A 504 22.71 -8.24 11.91
N PRO A 505 23.26 -9.43 11.67
CA PRO A 505 24.22 -10.06 12.58
C PRO A 505 25.50 -9.23 12.70
N LYS A 506 26.11 -9.26 13.89
CA LYS A 506 27.28 -8.44 14.25
C LYS A 506 28.40 -8.48 13.20
N ARG A 507 28.78 -9.68 12.74
CA ARG A 507 29.83 -9.88 11.71
C ARG A 507 29.56 -9.10 10.42
N LYS A 508 28.29 -9.00 10.01
CA LYS A 508 27.88 -8.29 8.80
C LYS A 508 27.91 -6.77 8.98
N ILE A 509 27.67 -6.29 10.20
CA ILE A 509 27.81 -4.87 10.53
C ILE A 509 29.29 -4.49 10.60
N GLU A 510 30.11 -5.32 11.24
CA GLU A 510 31.57 -5.16 11.31
C GLU A 510 32.19 -5.15 9.91
N SER A 511 31.81 -6.10 9.03
CA SER A 511 32.32 -6.12 7.65
C SER A 511 31.96 -4.87 6.86
N VAL A 512 30.75 -4.32 7.06
CA VAL A 512 30.33 -3.08 6.40
C VAL A 512 31.12 -1.87 6.89
N GLU A 513 31.40 -1.77 8.20
CA GLU A 513 32.24 -0.68 8.73
C GLU A 513 33.73 -0.84 8.35
N ASP A 514 34.25 -2.07 8.32
CA ASP A 514 35.62 -2.35 7.88
C ASP A 514 35.82 -1.97 6.41
N LEU A 515 34.84 -2.28 5.56
CA LEU A 515 34.83 -1.85 4.17
C LEU A 515 34.73 -0.31 4.06
N ARG A 516 33.93 0.38 4.92
CA ARG A 516 33.81 1.86 4.91
C ARG A 516 35.10 2.54 5.34
N ASN A 517 35.85 1.94 6.25
CA ASN A 517 37.12 2.44 6.75
C ASN A 517 38.30 2.05 5.85
N GLY A 518 38.05 1.37 4.72
CA GLY A 518 39.09 0.95 3.77
C GLY A 518 40.05 -0.11 4.31
N SER A 519 39.72 -0.81 5.41
CA SER A 519 40.67 -1.71 6.10
C SER A 519 40.77 -3.12 5.49
N PHE A 520 40.03 -3.41 4.41
CA PHE A 520 39.93 -4.75 3.85
C PHE A 520 41.15 -5.22 3.04
N SER A 521 42.15 -4.36 2.81
CA SER A 521 43.36 -4.74 2.07
C SER A 521 44.39 -5.54 2.90
N SER A 522 44.23 -5.69 4.23
CA SER A 522 45.29 -6.26 5.08
C SER A 522 45.03 -7.63 5.72
N LYS A 523 43.81 -8.20 5.64
CA LYS A 523 43.46 -9.42 6.39
C LYS A 523 43.19 -10.70 5.58
N VAL A 524 43.25 -10.66 4.25
CA VAL A 524 43.01 -11.84 3.39
C VAL A 524 44.28 -12.40 2.74
N SER A 525 45.45 -11.76 2.88
CA SER A 525 46.74 -12.28 2.38
C SER A 525 47.31 -13.49 3.17
N GLY A 526 46.52 -14.14 4.01
CA GLY A 526 46.98 -15.15 4.98
C GLY A 526 46.52 -16.59 4.73
N SER A 527 45.85 -16.90 3.62
CA SER A 527 45.52 -18.29 3.29
C SER A 527 45.63 -18.57 1.79
N SER A 528 46.70 -19.29 1.46
CA SER A 528 47.01 -19.98 0.21
C SER A 528 45.85 -20.19 -0.77
N ILE A 529 46.01 -19.72 -2.01
CA ILE A 529 45.96 -20.51 -3.25
C ILE A 529 46.68 -19.70 -4.33
N ASN A 530 47.89 -20.15 -4.68
CA ASN A 530 48.61 -19.76 -5.88
C ASN A 530 47.94 -20.47 -7.07
N LYS A 531 47.50 -19.72 -8.09
CA LYS A 531 47.61 -20.10 -9.51
C LYS A 531 47.35 -18.88 -10.41
N PRO A 532 48.19 -18.63 -11.43
CA PRO A 532 48.03 -17.49 -12.31
C PRO A 532 47.04 -17.85 -13.42
N PHE A 533 46.04 -17.01 -13.68
CA PHE A 533 45.27 -17.09 -14.91
C PHE A 533 45.27 -15.73 -15.62
N SER A 534 45.80 -15.78 -16.84
CA SER A 534 45.98 -14.71 -17.80
C SER A 534 44.66 -14.08 -18.21
N ILE A 535 44.57 -12.76 -18.14
CA ILE A 535 43.48 -11.97 -18.69
C ILE A 535 43.70 -11.83 -20.20
N SER A 536 42.84 -12.47 -20.99
CA SER A 536 42.59 -12.11 -22.39
C SER A 536 41.19 -11.51 -22.49
N ALA A 537 41.10 -10.20 -22.71
CA ALA A 537 39.87 -9.52 -23.06
C ALA A 537 39.35 -9.99 -24.44
N PRO A 538 38.03 -10.09 -24.62
CA PRO A 538 37.45 -9.35 -25.74
C PRO A 538 36.11 -8.64 -25.41
N SER A 539 36.10 -7.35 -25.72
CA SER A 539 35.03 -6.54 -26.33
C SER A 539 33.57 -7.05 -26.27
N LEU A 540 32.76 -6.40 -25.42
CA LEU A 540 31.29 -6.52 -25.37
C LEU A 540 30.64 -5.13 -25.52
N ILE A 541 31.12 -4.32 -26.47
CA ILE A 541 30.62 -2.96 -26.75
C ILE A 541 29.68 -2.91 -27.98
N ASN A 542 29.48 -4.01 -28.73
CA ASN A 542 28.77 -3.96 -30.02
C ASN A 542 27.40 -4.70 -30.09
N THR A 543 26.65 -4.83 -28.99
CA THR A 543 25.35 -5.54 -29.05
C THR A 543 24.17 -4.80 -28.42
N ILE A 544 24.17 -3.46 -28.43
CA ILE A 544 23.02 -2.64 -27.94
C ILE A 544 22.44 -1.71 -29.02
N SER A 545 22.87 -1.79 -30.28
CA SER A 545 22.33 -0.93 -31.36
C SER A 545 21.31 -1.58 -32.30
N ALA A 546 20.71 -2.71 -31.94
CA ALA A 546 19.71 -3.36 -32.81
C ALA A 546 18.59 -4.03 -32.00
N LYS A 547 17.71 -3.21 -31.41
CA LYS A 547 16.29 -3.47 -31.12
C LYS A 547 15.73 -2.27 -30.36
N LEU A 548 15.44 -1.22 -31.12
CA LEU A 548 14.52 -0.14 -30.77
C LEU A 548 13.49 -0.06 -31.89
#